data_AF-A0A6P1TFT8-F1
#
_entry.id   AF-A0A6P1TFT8-F1
#
_cell.length_a   1.000
_cell.length_b   1.000
_cell.length_c   1.000
_cell.angle_alpha   90.00
_cell.angle_beta   90.00
_cell.angle_gamma   90.00
#
_symmetry.space_group_name_H-M   'P 1'
#
loop_
_entity.id
_entity.type
_entity.pdbx_description
1 polymer ?
#
loop_
_entity_poly.entity_id
_entity_poly.type
_entity_poly.pdbx_seq_one_letter_code
_entity_poly.pdbx_strand_id
1 'polypeptide(L)'
;MNSHIEYNKAVEQVIQEELLLNIVRRRYYEAPQFVTISSISSTMSTSTVISGDSAFGNEGTPTTGNIGGSVGFSDSPTVTITPLQGTEILGPLTARMSVNTLAKMANAGYRFDFLLSLTAEGLTSVRGPQAGVGTDFRPGDPEYVQLIESIGRLIDKGQLIVGTFSWNDPYSDISYDRDQITVENQLTAIALGGGTGRFRSYDGGKTYYFTDKNNYPAMWIDSDARTSGDGKRVIELLNLQPTPLKRVWSFAPSRVVAGTDFENLTDDPRPEIKMRMRSFYSVLNLLAFGINVPPKDEEERRAFTKASYDQAVREGRAIDISDKFVVYSSGERPANAFVAVKHRGSWFYVDDRDYASKRFFNAVYDLFNMEIAPSGGGGGPILTVPVK
;
A
#
# COMPACT_ATOMS: atom_id res chain seq x y z
N MET A 1 -12.77 28.26 10.56
CA MET A 1 -11.46 27.63 10.85
C MET A 1 -11.51 26.10 10.92
N ASN A 2 -12.65 25.45 11.23
CA ASN A 2 -12.76 23.97 11.24
C ASN A 2 -12.97 23.30 9.87
N SER A 3 -13.20 24.07 8.80
CA SER A 3 -13.54 23.52 7.48
C SER A 3 -12.44 22.66 6.85
N HIS A 4 -11.16 23.00 7.07
CA HIS A 4 -10.05 22.20 6.53
C HIS A 4 -9.90 20.82 7.23
N ILE A 5 -10.24 20.72 8.52
CA ILE A 5 -10.19 19.46 9.26
C ILE A 5 -11.34 18.55 8.80
N GLU A 6 -12.57 19.08 8.74
CA GLU A 6 -13.73 18.32 8.25
C GLU A 6 -13.58 17.96 6.76
N TYR A 7 -12.95 18.82 5.97
CA TYR A 7 -12.54 18.53 4.60
C TYR A 7 -11.59 17.33 4.52
N ASN A 8 -10.51 17.33 5.31
CA ASN A 8 -9.53 16.24 5.29
C ASN A 8 -10.18 14.91 5.70
N LYS A 9 -11.00 14.91 6.76
CA LYS A 9 -11.77 13.73 7.18
C LYS A 9 -12.71 13.21 6.08
N ALA A 10 -13.43 14.10 5.40
CA ALA A 10 -14.35 13.70 4.33
C ALA A 10 -13.60 13.08 3.13
N VAL A 11 -12.45 13.64 2.74
CA VAL A 11 -11.60 13.08 1.69
C VAL A 11 -11.07 11.70 2.07
N GLU A 12 -10.52 11.58 3.28
CA GLU A 12 -10.02 10.32 3.80
C GLU A 12 -11.12 9.25 3.80
N GLN A 13 -12.28 9.57 4.36
CA GLN A 13 -13.41 8.66 4.44
C GLN A 13 -13.87 8.18 3.06
N VAL A 14 -13.98 9.07 2.06
CA VAL A 14 -14.39 8.69 0.71
C VAL A 14 -13.40 7.73 0.07
N ILE A 15 -12.10 7.99 0.19
CA ILE A 15 -11.07 7.10 -0.40
C ILE A 15 -11.06 5.74 0.33
N GLN A 16 -11.21 5.73 1.66
CA GLN A 16 -11.30 4.49 2.44
C GLN A 16 -12.57 3.68 2.05
N GLU A 17 -13.73 4.33 1.94
CA GLU A 17 -14.97 3.69 1.50
C GLU A 17 -14.83 3.13 0.07
N GLU A 18 -14.27 3.89 -0.87
CA GLU A 18 -14.02 3.41 -2.24
C GLU A 18 -13.05 2.22 -2.27
N LEU A 19 -11.98 2.26 -1.47
CA LEU A 19 -11.04 1.15 -1.36
C LEU A 19 -11.73 -0.11 -0.81
N LEU A 20 -12.48 0.02 0.28
CA LEU A 20 -13.23 -1.11 0.86
C LEU A 20 -14.27 -1.65 -0.12
N LEU A 21 -15.02 -0.78 -0.78
CA LEU A 21 -16.02 -1.17 -1.77
C LEU A 21 -15.37 -1.96 -2.92
N ASN A 22 -14.19 -1.56 -3.37
CA ASN A 22 -13.48 -2.28 -4.41
C ASN A 22 -12.99 -3.65 -3.95
N ILE A 23 -12.53 -3.79 -2.70
CA ILE A 23 -12.20 -5.11 -2.13
C ILE A 23 -13.46 -6.00 -2.10
N VAL A 24 -14.60 -5.45 -1.67
CA VAL A 24 -15.89 -6.16 -1.68
C VAL A 24 -16.32 -6.55 -3.09
N ARG A 25 -16.24 -5.65 -4.07
CA ARG A 25 -16.52 -5.96 -5.48
C ARG A 25 -15.70 -7.15 -5.98
N ARG A 26 -14.41 -7.21 -5.64
CA ARG A 26 -13.56 -8.34 -6.01
C ARG A 26 -14.08 -9.66 -5.49
N ARG A 27 -14.59 -9.70 -4.25
CA ARG A 27 -15.21 -10.89 -3.64
C ARG A 27 -16.42 -11.43 -4.42
N TYR A 28 -17.14 -10.54 -5.11
CA TYR A 28 -18.29 -10.86 -5.96
C TYR A 28 -17.95 -10.96 -7.47
N TYR A 29 -16.67 -11.09 -7.84
CA TYR A 29 -16.18 -11.08 -9.23
C TYR A 29 -16.49 -9.79 -10.02
N GLU A 30 -16.84 -8.70 -9.33
CA GLU A 30 -17.14 -7.42 -9.96
C GLU A 30 -15.85 -6.64 -10.23
N ALA A 31 -15.78 -5.95 -11.36
CA ALA A 31 -14.62 -5.13 -11.70
C ALA A 31 -14.47 -3.95 -10.71
N PRO A 32 -13.25 -3.65 -10.26
CA PRO A 32 -13.02 -2.48 -9.41
C PRO A 32 -13.25 -1.20 -10.23
N GLN A 33 -13.77 -0.16 -9.57
CA GLN A 33 -13.97 1.17 -10.15
C GLN A 33 -13.39 2.20 -9.20
N PHE A 34 -12.62 3.14 -9.73
CA PHE A 34 -12.04 4.23 -8.94
C PHE A 34 -12.52 5.56 -9.48
N VAL A 35 -12.55 6.54 -8.60
CA VAL A 35 -12.97 7.90 -8.90
C VAL A 35 -11.88 8.86 -8.44
N THR A 36 -11.63 9.93 -9.20
CA THR A 36 -10.81 11.05 -8.74
C THR A 36 -11.68 12.07 -8.04
N ILE A 37 -11.14 12.66 -6.97
CA ILE A 37 -11.78 13.79 -6.29
C ILE A 37 -11.33 15.07 -7.03
N SER A 38 -12.21 15.65 -7.83
CA SER A 38 -11.88 16.79 -8.71
C SER A 38 -12.00 18.15 -8.01
N SER A 39 -12.96 18.29 -7.10
CA SER A 39 -13.11 19.48 -6.26
C SER A 39 -14.06 19.20 -5.11
N ILE A 40 -13.98 19.94 -4.01
CA ILE A 40 -14.99 19.89 -2.94
C ILE A 40 -15.46 21.32 -2.71
N SER A 41 -16.75 21.58 -2.84
CA SER A 41 -17.36 22.88 -2.56
C SER A 41 -18.09 22.83 -1.21
N SER A 42 -17.96 23.87 -0.39
CA SER A 42 -18.80 24.01 0.81
C SER A 42 -20.08 24.73 0.44
N THR A 43 -21.24 24.18 0.81
CA THR A 43 -22.52 24.88 0.68
C THR A 43 -22.99 25.31 2.06
N MET A 44 -23.05 26.61 2.31
CA MET A 44 -23.66 27.15 3.53
C MET A 44 -25.17 27.19 3.34
N SER A 45 -25.91 26.40 4.12
CA SER A 45 -27.35 26.54 4.24
C SER A 45 -27.67 27.30 5.53
N THR A 46 -28.48 28.35 5.41
CA THR A 46 -29.06 29.07 6.55
C THR A 46 -30.48 28.56 6.72
N SER A 47 -30.76 27.84 7.81
CA SER A 47 -32.11 27.47 8.17
C SER A 47 -32.59 28.36 9.33
N THR A 48 -33.69 29.06 9.11
CA THR A 48 -34.38 29.81 10.16
C THR A 48 -35.45 28.90 10.73
N VAL A 49 -35.22 28.34 11.93
CA VAL A 49 -36.24 27.59 12.64
C VAL A 49 -36.94 28.55 13.60
N ILE A 50 -38.24 28.75 13.39
CA ILE A 50 -39.11 29.51 14.29
C ILE A 50 -39.82 28.48 15.16
N SER A 51 -39.33 28.26 16.39
CA SER A 51 -40.04 27.45 17.38
C SER A 51 -40.98 28.36 18.17
N GLY A 52 -42.29 28.22 17.93
CA GLY A 52 -43.34 28.79 18.76
C GLY A 52 -43.84 27.74 19.72
N ASP A 53 -43.44 27.80 20.98
CA ASP A 53 -44.00 26.94 22.03
C ASP A 53 -45.11 27.73 22.75
N SER A 54 -46.35 27.24 22.67
CA SER A 54 -47.49 27.83 23.38
C SER A 54 -47.76 27.02 24.64
N ALA A 55 -47.19 27.45 25.76
CA ALA A 55 -47.52 26.89 27.07
C ALA A 55 -48.92 27.39 27.49
N PHE A 56 -49.91 26.50 27.47
CA PHE A 56 -51.22 26.75 28.09
C PHE A 56 -51.07 26.68 29.62
N GLY A 57 -50.71 27.80 30.23
CA GLY A 57 -50.67 27.97 31.69
C GLY A 57 -52.03 28.39 32.23
N ASN A 58 -52.53 27.65 33.22
CA ASN A 58 -53.78 27.91 33.94
C ASN A 58 -53.69 29.23 34.74
N GLU A 59 -54.87 29.86 34.95
CA GLU A 59 -55.14 31.18 35.53
C GLU A 59 -54.08 31.78 36.50
N GLY A 60 -53.59 32.98 36.18
CA GLY A 60 -53.08 33.94 37.18
C GLY A 60 -51.61 34.39 37.08
N THR A 61 -50.81 33.91 36.13
CA THR A 61 -49.39 34.31 36.00
C THR A 61 -49.13 34.99 34.65
N PRO A 62 -48.37 36.11 34.56
CA PRO A 62 -48.10 36.76 33.28
C PRO A 62 -47.34 35.81 32.35
N THR A 63 -47.96 35.45 31.23
CA THR A 63 -47.39 34.56 30.21
C THR A 63 -46.29 35.29 29.46
N THR A 64 -45.03 35.04 29.80
CA THR A 64 -43.89 35.49 28.99
C THR A 64 -43.76 34.56 27.78
N GLY A 65 -44.35 34.94 26.64
CA GLY A 65 -44.16 34.25 25.38
C GLY A 65 -42.73 34.45 24.87
N ASN A 66 -41.89 33.42 24.96
CA ASN A 66 -40.55 33.45 24.39
C ASN A 66 -40.63 33.15 22.89
N ILE A 67 -40.58 34.19 22.06
CA ILE A 67 -40.30 34.05 20.63
C ILE A 67 -38.77 33.98 20.48
N GLY A 68 -38.23 32.77 20.48
CA GLY A 68 -36.83 32.50 20.19
C GLY A 68 -36.67 32.15 18.71
N GLY A 69 -35.91 32.95 17.95
CA GLY A 69 -35.40 32.56 16.64
C GLY A 69 -34.07 31.84 16.80
N SER A 70 -33.97 30.57 16.41
CA SER A 70 -32.67 29.90 16.31
C SER A 70 -32.17 29.97 14.87
N VAL A 71 -31.03 30.62 14.67
CA VAL A 71 -30.32 30.61 13.39
C VAL A 71 -29.38 29.40 13.40
N GLY A 72 -29.71 28.38 12.63
CA GLY A 72 -28.85 27.22 12.40
C GLY A 72 -27.93 27.49 11.21
N PHE A 73 -26.61 27.50 11.45
CA PHE A 73 -25.62 27.44 10.37
C PHE A 73 -25.22 25.98 10.18
N SER A 74 -25.54 25.41 9.01
CA SER A 74 -25.09 24.07 8.62
C SER A 74 -24.15 24.19 7.43
N ASP A 75 -22.91 23.74 7.61
CA ASP A 75 -21.90 23.62 6.55
C ASP A 75 -21.73 22.15 6.22
N SER A 76 -22.18 21.74 5.02
CA SER A 76 -22.00 20.38 4.51
C SER A 76 -21.03 20.43 3.32
N PRO A 77 -19.82 19.83 3.43
CA PRO A 77 -18.91 19.76 2.30
C PRO A 77 -19.54 18.88 1.19
N THR A 78 -19.58 19.42 -0.01
CA THR A 78 -20.04 18.72 -1.22
C THR A 78 -18.82 18.25 -2.00
N VAL A 79 -18.60 16.94 -2.05
CA VAL A 79 -17.46 16.34 -2.77
C VAL A 79 -17.84 16.12 -4.23
N THR A 80 -17.19 16.84 -5.15
CA THR A 80 -17.31 16.59 -6.59
C THR A 80 -16.37 15.46 -6.98
N ILE A 81 -16.98 14.31 -7.26
CA ILE A 81 -16.32 13.09 -7.66
C ILE A 81 -16.38 13.00 -9.20
N THR A 82 -15.24 12.88 -9.86
CA THR A 82 -15.19 12.56 -11.29
C THR A 82 -14.82 11.08 -11.42
N PRO A 83 -15.68 10.23 -12.00
CA PRO A 83 -15.31 8.85 -12.23
C PRO A 83 -14.15 8.81 -13.22
N LEU A 84 -13.08 8.11 -12.85
CA LEU A 84 -12.05 7.77 -13.83
C LEU A 84 -12.68 6.74 -14.79
N GLN A 85 -12.41 6.83 -16.09
CA GLN A 85 -12.99 5.92 -17.08
C GLN A 85 -11.92 5.33 -18.00
N GLY A 86 -12.12 4.06 -18.39
CA GLY A 86 -11.29 3.39 -19.39
C GLY A 86 -9.83 3.17 -18.97
N THR A 87 -8.89 3.64 -19.79
CA THR A 87 -7.45 3.37 -19.67
C THR A 87 -6.78 4.07 -18.49
N GLU A 88 -7.38 5.15 -17.99
CA GLU A 88 -6.85 5.94 -16.87
C GLU A 88 -6.82 5.16 -15.55
N ILE A 89 -7.70 4.17 -15.39
CA ILE A 89 -7.70 3.26 -14.22
C ILE A 89 -6.92 1.98 -14.51
N LEU A 90 -7.21 1.34 -15.65
CA LEU A 90 -6.79 -0.04 -15.90
C LEU A 90 -5.27 -0.15 -16.01
N GLY A 91 -4.59 0.86 -16.57
CA GLY A 91 -3.14 0.87 -16.67
C GLY A 91 -2.46 0.78 -15.30
N PRO A 92 -2.65 1.77 -14.40
CA PRO A 92 -2.05 1.76 -13.06
C PRO A 92 -2.47 0.56 -12.20
N LEU A 93 -3.74 0.12 -12.25
CA LEU A 93 -4.20 -1.02 -11.46
C LEU A 93 -3.58 -2.35 -11.87
N THR A 94 -3.30 -2.53 -13.16
CA THR A 94 -2.79 -3.80 -13.70
C THR A 94 -1.28 -3.83 -13.83
N ALA A 95 -0.61 -2.66 -13.79
CA ALA A 95 0.82 -2.55 -13.69
C ALA A 95 1.34 -3.21 -12.41
N ARG A 96 2.51 -3.85 -12.51
CA ARG A 96 3.20 -4.38 -11.33
C ARG A 96 3.69 -3.22 -10.47
N MET A 97 3.50 -3.33 -9.16
CA MET A 97 3.98 -2.32 -8.21
C MET A 97 5.50 -2.20 -8.20
N SER A 98 5.99 -1.06 -7.76
CA SER A 98 7.43 -0.81 -7.69
C SER A 98 8.08 -1.47 -6.48
N VAL A 99 9.21 -2.13 -6.72
CA VAL A 99 10.10 -2.62 -5.65
C VAL A 99 10.59 -1.47 -4.75
N ASN A 100 10.69 -0.25 -5.30
CA ASN A 100 11.09 0.93 -4.53
C ASN A 100 10.00 1.35 -3.54
N THR A 101 8.72 1.23 -3.90
CA THR A 101 7.60 1.53 -3.00
C THR A 101 7.64 0.62 -1.78
N LEU A 102 7.85 -0.68 -2.01
CA LEU A 102 8.02 -1.66 -0.93
C LEU A 102 9.15 -1.27 0.05
N ALA A 103 10.31 -0.89 -0.46
CA ALA A 103 11.44 -0.47 0.37
C ALA A 103 11.20 0.87 1.10
N LYS A 104 10.51 1.82 0.46
CA LYS A 104 10.11 3.09 1.08
C LYS A 104 9.12 2.87 2.22
N MET A 105 8.13 1.99 2.02
CA MET A 105 7.19 1.62 3.08
C MET A 105 7.91 0.90 4.23
N ALA A 106 8.83 -0.04 3.93
CA ALA A 106 9.64 -0.66 4.98
C ALA A 106 10.43 0.38 5.80
N ASN A 107 11.06 1.36 5.14
CA ASN A 107 11.73 2.49 5.78
C ASN A 107 10.78 3.38 6.61
N ALA A 108 9.52 3.51 6.20
CA ALA A 108 8.49 4.25 6.94
C ALA A 108 7.98 3.49 8.18
N GLY A 109 8.49 2.27 8.45
CA GLY A 109 8.15 1.49 9.64
C GLY A 109 7.08 0.42 9.40
N TYR A 110 6.65 0.20 8.16
CA TYR A 110 5.79 -0.95 7.84
C TYR A 110 6.62 -2.24 7.88
N ARG A 111 6.02 -3.29 8.44
CA ARG A 111 6.68 -4.60 8.55
C ARG A 111 6.96 -5.19 7.16
N PHE A 112 8.21 -5.49 6.87
CA PHE A 112 8.60 -5.92 5.53
C PHE A 112 8.12 -7.34 5.17
N ASP A 113 8.15 -8.28 6.11
CA ASP A 113 7.55 -9.62 5.97
C ASP A 113 6.06 -9.54 5.58
N PHE A 114 5.36 -8.62 6.23
CA PHE A 114 3.98 -8.32 5.95
C PHE A 114 3.78 -7.73 4.54
N LEU A 115 4.53 -6.68 4.19
CA LEU A 115 4.43 -6.07 2.86
C LEU A 115 4.77 -7.09 1.78
N LEU A 116 5.78 -7.95 1.96
CA LEU A 116 6.10 -9.02 1.03
C LEU A 116 4.91 -9.97 0.80
N SER A 117 4.24 -10.40 1.88
CA SER A 117 3.07 -11.28 1.77
C SER A 117 1.95 -10.67 0.93
N LEU A 118 1.79 -9.34 1.02
CA LEU A 118 0.80 -8.57 0.29
C LEU A 118 1.23 -8.31 -1.16
N THR A 119 2.46 -7.84 -1.38
CA THR A 119 2.88 -7.23 -2.64
C THR A 119 3.70 -8.15 -3.55
N ALA A 120 4.20 -9.29 -3.06
CA ALA A 120 5.05 -10.19 -3.85
C ALA A 120 4.29 -11.46 -4.27
N GLU A 121 4.50 -11.86 -5.53
CA GLU A 121 4.10 -13.15 -6.13
C GLU A 121 5.29 -14.11 -6.27
N GLY A 122 6.47 -13.68 -5.81
CA GLY A 122 7.66 -14.50 -5.78
C GLY A 122 8.93 -13.68 -5.57
N LEU A 123 9.92 -14.33 -4.98
CA LEU A 123 11.25 -13.80 -4.77
C LEU A 123 12.26 -14.80 -5.33
N THR A 124 13.02 -14.38 -6.33
CA THR A 124 14.02 -15.19 -7.03
C THR A 124 13.41 -16.51 -7.51
N SER A 125 13.78 -17.61 -6.87
CA SER A 125 13.41 -18.99 -7.12
C SER A 125 12.12 -19.42 -6.41
N VAL A 126 11.71 -18.68 -5.39
CA VAL A 126 10.59 -19.04 -4.51
C VAL A 126 9.31 -18.39 -5.04
N ARG A 127 8.33 -19.21 -5.43
CA ARG A 127 7.06 -18.71 -5.97
C ARG A 127 6.06 -18.45 -4.85
N GLY A 128 5.50 -17.24 -4.83
CA GLY A 128 4.38 -16.89 -3.95
C GLY A 128 3.02 -17.30 -4.53
N PRO A 129 1.97 -17.25 -3.71
CA PRO A 129 0.60 -17.50 -4.18
C PRO A 129 0.14 -16.44 -5.19
N GLN A 130 -0.79 -16.77 -6.07
CA GLN A 130 -1.32 -15.83 -7.07
C GLN A 130 -2.85 -15.75 -6.97
N ALA A 131 -3.36 -14.52 -6.86
CA ALA A 131 -4.78 -14.20 -6.84
C ALA A 131 -5.14 -13.44 -8.13
N GLY A 132 -5.31 -14.19 -9.22
CA GLY A 132 -5.51 -13.65 -10.58
C GLY A 132 -6.97 -13.38 -10.95
N VAL A 133 -7.16 -12.73 -12.11
CA VAL A 133 -8.49 -12.54 -12.73
C VAL A 133 -8.88 -13.81 -13.49
N GLY A 134 -10.02 -14.41 -13.16
CA GLY A 134 -10.61 -15.51 -13.94
C GLY A 134 -9.98 -16.90 -13.75
N THR A 135 -9.07 -17.06 -12.79
CA THR A 135 -8.59 -18.38 -12.35
C THR A 135 -8.67 -18.45 -10.83
N ASP A 136 -8.97 -19.64 -10.30
CA ASP A 136 -8.95 -19.90 -8.86
C ASP A 136 -7.62 -19.49 -8.23
N PHE A 137 -7.63 -19.25 -6.92
CA PHE A 137 -6.43 -19.03 -6.13
C PHE A 137 -5.37 -20.10 -6.46
N ARG A 138 -4.18 -19.66 -6.89
CA ARG A 138 -3.07 -20.56 -7.17
C ARG A 138 -2.13 -20.58 -5.97
N PRO A 139 -1.99 -21.72 -5.26
CA PRO A 139 -1.09 -21.85 -4.12
C PRO A 139 0.36 -21.57 -4.53
N GLY A 140 1.14 -20.96 -3.64
CA GLY A 140 2.58 -20.75 -3.80
C GLY A 140 3.38 -22.03 -3.51
N ASP A 141 4.68 -21.89 -3.32
CA ASP A 141 5.54 -22.97 -2.84
C ASP A 141 5.62 -22.91 -1.29
N PRO A 142 5.73 -24.04 -0.56
CA PRO A 142 5.86 -24.03 0.90
C PRO A 142 7.03 -23.17 1.41
N GLU A 143 8.12 -23.14 0.65
CA GLU A 143 9.31 -22.34 0.91
C GLU A 143 8.98 -20.84 0.97
N TYR A 144 7.93 -20.37 0.29
CA TYR A 144 7.51 -18.98 0.35
C TYR A 144 7.05 -18.61 1.76
N VAL A 145 6.21 -19.43 2.39
CA VAL A 145 5.73 -19.16 3.75
C VAL A 145 6.89 -19.22 4.74
N GLN A 146 7.75 -20.24 4.62
CA GLN A 146 8.95 -20.37 5.46
C GLN A 146 9.89 -19.16 5.34
N LEU A 147 10.06 -18.63 4.12
CA LEU A 147 10.85 -17.44 3.84
C LEU A 147 10.25 -16.21 4.55
N ILE A 148 8.96 -15.94 4.35
CA ILE A 148 8.27 -14.80 4.96
C ILE A 148 8.35 -14.85 6.48
N GLU A 149 8.12 -16.01 7.08
CA GLU A 149 8.22 -16.19 8.53
C GLU A 149 9.65 -16.01 9.06
N SER A 150 10.66 -16.51 8.33
CA SER A 150 12.06 -16.36 8.73
C SER A 150 12.48 -14.89 8.66
N ILE A 151 12.05 -14.16 7.63
CA ILE A 151 12.23 -12.70 7.52
C ILE A 151 11.54 -12.01 8.71
N GLY A 152 10.30 -12.37 9.03
CA GLY A 152 9.56 -11.82 10.16
C GLY A 152 10.30 -12.01 11.50
N ARG A 153 10.79 -13.23 11.77
CA ARG A 153 11.58 -13.53 12.98
C ARG A 153 12.89 -12.75 13.06
N LEU A 154 13.57 -12.52 11.93
CA LEU A 154 14.77 -11.70 11.90
C LEU A 154 14.46 -10.21 12.14
N ILE A 155 13.35 -9.70 11.60
CA ILE A 155 12.87 -8.33 11.86
C ILE A 155 12.52 -8.16 13.34
N ASP A 156 11.82 -9.12 13.94
CA ASP A 156 11.44 -9.06 15.36
C ASP A 156 12.66 -9.02 16.30
N LYS A 157 13.78 -9.58 15.87
CA LYS A 157 15.07 -9.53 16.59
C LYS A 157 15.92 -8.29 16.24
N GLY A 158 15.47 -7.42 15.34
CA GLY A 158 16.26 -6.29 14.83
C GLY A 158 17.46 -6.70 13.98
N GLN A 159 17.49 -7.94 13.49
CA GLN A 159 18.62 -8.54 12.77
C GLN A 159 18.49 -8.43 11.24
N LEU A 160 17.34 -7.97 10.75
CA LEU A 160 17.09 -7.71 9.35
C LEU A 160 16.46 -6.34 9.18
N ILE A 161 17.05 -5.53 8.32
CA ILE A 161 16.60 -4.18 7.98
C ILE A 161 16.37 -4.12 6.48
N VAL A 162 15.26 -3.52 6.09
CA VAL A 162 14.96 -3.22 4.69
C VAL A 162 14.73 -1.73 4.54
N GLY A 163 15.26 -1.21 3.44
CA GLY A 163 15.13 0.20 3.15
C GLY A 163 15.63 0.56 1.78
N THR A 164 15.55 1.86 1.50
CA THR A 164 16.38 2.49 0.49
C THR A 164 17.71 2.84 1.11
N PHE A 165 18.76 2.25 0.59
CA PHE A 165 20.11 2.54 1.06
C PHE A 165 20.85 3.32 -0.01
N SER A 166 21.56 4.34 0.44
CA SER A 166 22.47 5.10 -0.39
C SER A 166 23.86 4.48 -0.23
N TRP A 167 24.38 3.92 -1.31
CA TRP A 167 25.79 3.58 -1.42
C TRP A 167 26.37 4.47 -2.48
N ASN A 168 27.55 5.04 -2.19
CA ASN A 168 28.37 5.52 -3.27
C ASN A 168 29.08 4.28 -3.81
N ASP A 169 28.92 3.94 -5.09
CA ASP A 169 29.79 2.94 -5.69
C ASP A 169 31.23 3.49 -5.62
N PRO A 170 32.17 2.87 -4.86
CA PRO A 170 33.53 3.33 -4.83
C PRO A 170 34.31 2.91 -6.09
N TYR A 171 33.71 2.11 -6.98
CA TYR A 171 34.44 1.44 -8.04
C TYR A 171 33.65 1.44 -9.35
N SER A 172 33.47 2.62 -9.96
CA SER A 172 33.73 2.59 -11.40
C SER A 172 35.18 2.09 -11.54
N ASP A 173 35.42 0.99 -12.26
CA ASP A 173 36.79 0.50 -12.57
C ASP A 173 37.64 1.60 -13.26
N ILE A 174 36.97 2.67 -13.67
CA ILE A 174 37.52 3.90 -14.22
C ILE A 174 37.74 4.90 -13.08
N SER A 175 39.01 5.17 -12.77
CA SER A 175 39.44 6.26 -11.90
C SER A 175 39.80 7.50 -12.72
N TYR A 176 39.64 8.67 -12.11
CA TYR A 176 40.00 9.96 -12.68
C TYR A 176 40.94 10.72 -11.74
N ASP A 177 41.89 11.43 -12.33
CA ASP A 177 42.68 12.43 -11.63
C ASP A 177 41.89 13.75 -11.52
N ARG A 178 42.28 14.63 -10.57
CA ARG A 178 41.54 15.87 -10.29
C ARG A 178 41.41 16.79 -11.51
N ASP A 179 42.44 16.81 -12.34
CA ASP A 179 42.59 17.61 -13.56
C ASP A 179 41.71 17.10 -14.72
N GLN A 180 41.34 15.82 -14.71
CA GLN A 180 40.40 15.21 -15.67
C GLN A 180 38.93 15.57 -15.37
N ILE A 181 38.64 16.11 -14.19
CA ILE A 181 37.29 16.50 -13.76
C ILE A 181 37.05 17.99 -14.05
N THR A 182 36.48 18.26 -15.22
CA THR A 182 36.01 19.59 -15.62
C THR A 182 34.61 19.88 -15.11
N VAL A 183 34.22 21.16 -15.08
CA VAL A 183 32.85 21.59 -14.75
C VAL A 183 31.83 20.98 -15.72
N GLU A 184 32.19 20.85 -16.99
CA GLU A 184 31.34 20.26 -18.03
C GLU A 184 31.15 18.75 -17.83
N ASN A 185 32.22 18.02 -17.48
CA ASN A 185 32.13 16.60 -17.11
C ASN A 185 31.28 16.42 -15.86
N GLN A 186 31.35 17.35 -14.91
CA GLN A 186 30.54 17.31 -13.70
C GLN A 186 29.06 17.62 -13.97
N LEU A 187 28.75 18.55 -14.87
CA LEU A 187 27.37 18.82 -15.33
C LEU A 187 26.80 17.61 -16.09
N THR A 188 27.61 16.98 -16.93
CA THR A 188 27.25 15.77 -17.68
C THR A 188 27.02 14.59 -16.75
N ALA A 189 27.88 14.40 -15.75
CA ALA A 189 27.71 13.42 -14.68
C ALA A 189 26.41 13.61 -13.91
N ILE A 190 26.05 14.86 -13.57
CA ILE A 190 24.78 15.19 -12.91
C ILE A 190 23.60 14.88 -13.84
N ALA A 191 23.68 15.26 -15.12
CA ALA A 191 22.60 15.05 -16.09
C ALA A 191 22.36 13.55 -16.36
N LEU A 192 23.41 12.78 -16.60
CA LEU A 192 23.34 11.34 -16.86
C LEU A 192 22.94 10.53 -15.62
N GLY A 193 23.37 10.97 -14.43
CA GLY A 193 22.98 10.37 -13.15
C GLY A 193 21.62 10.83 -12.63
N GLY A 194 20.75 11.43 -13.44
CA GLY A 194 19.42 11.87 -13.00
C GLY A 194 19.43 12.89 -11.85
N GLY A 195 20.48 13.72 -11.77
CA GLY A 195 20.68 14.73 -10.73
C GLY A 195 21.58 14.29 -9.56
N THR A 196 21.97 13.01 -9.48
CA THR A 196 22.69 12.44 -8.32
C THR A 196 24.15 12.09 -8.59
N GLY A 197 24.59 12.07 -9.86
CA GLY A 197 25.97 11.76 -10.24
C GLY A 197 26.97 12.81 -9.75
N ARG A 198 28.06 12.36 -9.11
CA ARG A 198 29.15 13.20 -8.59
C ARG A 198 30.48 12.45 -8.70
N PHE A 199 31.57 13.19 -8.90
CA PHE A 199 32.90 12.63 -8.65
C PHE A 199 33.25 12.72 -7.17
N ARG A 200 33.72 11.64 -6.56
CA ARG A 200 34.11 11.60 -5.15
C ARG A 200 35.47 10.94 -5.00
N SER A 201 36.28 11.50 -4.11
CA SER A 201 37.55 10.89 -3.69
C SER A 201 37.42 10.30 -2.29
N TYR A 202 38.05 9.15 -2.09
CA TYR A 202 38.09 8.41 -0.82
C TYR A 202 39.50 8.35 -0.20
N ASP A 203 40.50 8.89 -0.91
CA ASP A 203 41.92 8.83 -0.55
C ASP A 203 42.54 10.23 -0.34
N GLY A 204 41.70 11.21 0.00
CA GLY A 204 42.14 12.58 0.29
C GLY A 204 42.41 13.43 -0.96
N GLY A 205 41.77 13.11 -2.09
CA GLY A 205 41.80 13.90 -3.32
C GLY A 205 42.84 13.45 -4.34
N LYS A 206 43.41 12.25 -4.21
CA LYS A 206 44.37 11.70 -5.18
C LYS A 206 43.65 11.03 -6.34
N THR A 207 42.66 10.20 -6.01
CA THR A 207 41.86 9.47 -6.99
C THR A 207 40.40 9.82 -6.83
N TYR A 208 39.73 10.13 -7.94
CA TYR A 208 38.30 10.38 -7.98
C TYR A 208 37.60 9.28 -8.75
N TYR A 209 36.42 8.93 -8.27
CA TYR A 209 35.55 7.93 -8.85
C TYR A 209 34.23 8.59 -9.24
N PHE A 210 33.67 8.20 -10.37
CA PHE A 210 32.30 8.58 -10.68
C PHE A 210 31.38 7.77 -9.77
N THR A 211 30.61 8.46 -8.95
CA THR A 211 29.65 7.85 -8.03
C THR A 211 28.26 8.35 -8.41
N ASP A 212 27.31 7.45 -8.60
CA ASP A 212 25.90 7.82 -8.50
C ASP A 212 25.45 7.66 -7.05
N LYS A 213 24.73 8.67 -6.53
CA LYS A 213 24.07 8.54 -5.23
C LYS A 213 22.67 8.02 -5.46
N ASN A 214 22.58 6.80 -5.97
CA ASN A 214 21.31 6.15 -6.17
C ASN A 214 20.87 5.44 -4.88
N ASN A 215 19.61 5.68 -4.51
CA ASN A 215 18.96 5.01 -3.40
C ASN A 215 18.41 3.68 -3.92
N TYR A 216 19.07 2.58 -3.58
CA TYR A 216 18.62 1.27 -4.02
C TYR A 216 17.75 0.63 -2.95
N PRO A 217 16.60 0.05 -3.33
CA PRO A 217 15.85 -0.80 -2.42
C PRO A 217 16.71 -2.02 -2.12
N ALA A 218 16.96 -2.32 -0.84
CA ALA A 218 17.82 -3.42 -0.46
C ALA A 218 17.48 -3.95 0.93
N MET A 219 18.09 -5.11 1.23
CA MET A 219 18.01 -5.79 2.51
C MET A 219 19.40 -5.92 3.10
N TRP A 220 19.49 -5.66 4.40
CA TRP A 220 20.64 -5.95 5.21
C TRP A 220 20.26 -6.99 6.27
N ILE A 221 21.09 -8.02 6.42
CA ILE A 221 21.03 -8.97 7.53
C ILE A 221 22.33 -8.79 8.33
N ASP A 222 22.18 -8.67 9.64
CA ASP A 222 23.28 -8.60 10.60
C ASP A 222 24.28 -9.75 10.41
N SER A 223 25.57 -9.50 10.59
CA SER A 223 26.63 -10.48 10.30
C SER A 223 26.45 -11.78 11.08
N ASP A 224 26.05 -11.70 12.34
CA ASP A 224 25.92 -12.86 13.22
C ASP A 224 24.64 -13.62 12.85
N ALA A 225 23.59 -12.87 12.50
CA ALA A 225 22.32 -13.43 12.07
C ALA A 225 22.39 -14.20 10.75
N ARG A 226 23.35 -13.91 9.86
CA ARG A 226 23.56 -14.67 8.60
C ARG A 226 23.86 -16.15 8.83
N THR A 227 24.45 -16.48 9.97
CA THR A 227 24.77 -17.88 10.34
C THR A 227 23.70 -18.54 11.22
N SER A 228 22.71 -17.77 11.67
CA SER A 228 21.55 -18.27 12.42
C SER A 228 20.67 -19.18 11.55
N GLY A 229 19.80 -19.98 12.17
CA GLY A 229 18.88 -20.85 11.44
C GLY A 229 17.95 -20.10 10.48
N ASP A 230 17.43 -18.93 10.87
CA ASP A 230 16.57 -18.11 10.01
C ASP A 230 17.38 -17.41 8.91
N GLY A 231 18.55 -16.86 9.23
CA GLY A 231 19.41 -16.18 8.25
C GLY A 231 19.95 -17.12 7.17
N LYS A 232 20.41 -18.31 7.56
CA LYS A 232 20.82 -19.37 6.61
C LYS A 232 19.67 -19.75 5.70
N ARG A 233 18.46 -19.96 6.25
CA ARG A 233 17.28 -20.29 5.46
C ARG A 233 16.96 -19.21 4.43
N VAL A 234 16.98 -17.93 4.81
CA VAL A 234 16.75 -16.81 3.87
C VAL A 234 17.80 -16.80 2.76
N ILE A 235 19.08 -16.98 3.09
CA ILE A 235 20.19 -16.99 2.14
C ILE A 235 20.09 -18.18 1.17
N GLU A 236 19.81 -19.38 1.69
CA GLU A 236 19.70 -20.62 0.90
C GLU A 236 18.48 -20.61 -0.02
N LEU A 237 17.29 -20.26 0.50
CA LEU A 237 16.05 -20.26 -0.28
C LEU A 237 16.08 -19.25 -1.44
N LEU A 238 16.78 -18.12 -1.25
CA LEU A 238 16.92 -17.07 -2.27
C LEU A 238 18.19 -17.22 -3.12
N ASN A 239 18.99 -18.28 -2.90
CA ASN A 239 20.29 -18.52 -3.52
C ASN A 239 21.20 -17.27 -3.50
N LEU A 240 21.36 -16.68 -2.32
CA LEU A 240 22.11 -15.44 -2.13
C LEU A 240 23.57 -15.70 -1.81
N GLN A 241 24.44 -14.77 -2.22
CA GLN A 241 25.82 -14.76 -1.76
C GLN A 241 25.87 -14.63 -0.24
N PRO A 242 26.48 -15.59 0.51
CA PRO A 242 26.52 -15.54 1.98
C PRO A 242 27.22 -14.29 2.51
N THR A 243 28.21 -13.81 1.75
CA THR A 243 28.86 -12.52 1.96
C THR A 243 28.54 -11.62 0.77
N PRO A 244 27.50 -10.77 0.84
CA PRO A 244 27.16 -9.88 -0.26
C PRO A 244 28.30 -8.90 -0.53
N LEU A 245 28.64 -8.73 -1.80
CA LEU A 245 29.72 -7.83 -2.27
C LEU A 245 29.63 -6.42 -1.69
N LYS A 246 28.41 -5.91 -1.48
CA LYS A 246 28.13 -4.55 -0.97
C LYS A 246 27.56 -4.55 0.46
N ARG A 247 27.79 -5.63 1.22
CA ARG A 247 27.23 -5.88 2.58
C ARG A 247 25.71 -5.96 2.68
N VAL A 248 25.01 -5.86 1.55
CA VAL A 248 23.56 -5.83 1.39
C VAL A 248 23.15 -6.58 0.12
N TRP A 249 21.90 -7.03 0.05
CA TRP A 249 21.31 -7.59 -1.16
C TRP A 249 20.32 -6.58 -1.74
N SER A 250 20.53 -6.15 -2.99
CA SER A 250 19.63 -5.22 -3.65
C SER A 250 18.37 -5.93 -4.14
N PHE A 251 17.25 -5.23 -4.16
CA PHE A 251 16.03 -5.71 -4.79
C PHE A 251 15.94 -5.18 -6.23
N ALA A 252 15.56 -6.05 -7.15
CA ALA A 252 15.33 -5.68 -8.54
C ALA A 252 14.02 -6.27 -9.07
N PRO A 253 13.28 -5.57 -9.94
CA PRO A 253 12.08 -6.13 -10.53
C PRO A 253 12.42 -7.35 -11.39
N SER A 254 11.58 -8.38 -11.32
CA SER A 254 11.64 -9.51 -12.23
C SER A 254 11.20 -9.06 -13.63
N ARG A 255 12.18 -8.90 -14.54
CA ARG A 255 11.96 -8.41 -15.92
C ARG A 255 11.51 -9.50 -16.91
N VAL A 256 11.16 -10.70 -16.42
CA VAL A 256 11.10 -11.90 -17.26
C VAL A 256 9.68 -12.30 -17.65
N VAL A 257 9.55 -12.64 -18.94
CA VAL A 257 8.37 -13.21 -19.60
C VAL A 257 8.25 -14.68 -19.16
N ALA A 258 7.04 -15.12 -18.85
CA ALA A 258 6.79 -16.52 -18.50
C ALA A 258 7.36 -17.46 -19.58
N GLY A 259 8.14 -18.47 -19.19
CA GLY A 259 8.73 -19.45 -20.10
C GLY A 259 10.13 -19.12 -20.64
N THR A 260 10.81 -18.10 -20.11
CA THR A 260 12.26 -17.94 -20.29
C THR A 260 12.93 -18.24 -18.97
N ASP A 261 13.56 -19.40 -18.91
CA ASP A 261 14.10 -19.97 -17.69
C ASP A 261 15.08 -19.00 -17.03
N PHE A 262 14.75 -18.55 -15.82
CA PHE A 262 15.77 -18.48 -14.81
C PHE A 262 15.94 -19.90 -14.31
N GLU A 263 16.71 -20.70 -15.04
CA GLU A 263 17.31 -21.86 -14.40
C GLU A 263 18.02 -21.30 -13.16
N ASN A 264 17.63 -21.83 -12.00
CA ASN A 264 18.46 -21.74 -10.82
C ASN A 264 19.78 -22.43 -11.18
N LEU A 265 20.74 -21.68 -11.71
CA LEU A 265 22.12 -22.10 -11.64
C LEU A 265 22.44 -22.07 -10.15
N THR A 266 22.27 -23.22 -9.50
CA THR A 266 22.60 -23.43 -8.07
C THR A 266 24.04 -23.04 -7.77
N ASP A 267 24.89 -23.01 -8.80
CA ASP A 267 26.31 -22.73 -8.71
C ASP A 267 26.66 -21.23 -8.85
N ASP A 268 25.68 -20.34 -9.11
CA ASP A 268 25.91 -18.88 -9.21
C ASP A 268 25.07 -18.09 -8.18
N PRO A 269 25.61 -17.85 -6.97
CA PRO A 269 24.91 -17.14 -5.91
C PRO A 269 24.71 -15.66 -6.26
N ARG A 270 23.51 -15.14 -5.98
CA ARG A 270 23.08 -13.83 -6.50
C ARG A 270 23.41 -12.68 -5.54
N PRO A 271 23.86 -11.53 -6.07
CA PRO A 271 23.96 -10.29 -5.30
C PRO A 271 22.61 -9.55 -5.18
N GLU A 272 21.63 -9.92 -6.02
CA GLU A 272 20.33 -9.26 -6.10
C GLU A 272 19.15 -10.23 -5.92
N ILE A 273 18.14 -9.77 -5.20
CA ILE A 273 16.86 -10.44 -5.02
C ILE A 273 15.90 -9.96 -6.12
N LYS A 274 15.56 -10.86 -7.04
CA LYS A 274 14.59 -10.56 -8.11
C LYS A 274 13.17 -10.70 -7.59
N MET A 275 12.37 -9.65 -7.65
CA MET A 275 11.02 -9.64 -7.08
C MET A 275 9.96 -9.61 -8.18
N ARG A 276 9.06 -10.58 -8.15
CA ARG A 276 7.82 -10.52 -8.94
C ARG A 276 6.77 -9.83 -8.10
N MET A 277 6.54 -8.55 -8.37
CA MET A 277 5.55 -7.76 -7.66
C MET A 277 4.14 -8.01 -8.21
N ARG A 278 3.15 -7.98 -7.32
CA ARG A 278 1.73 -7.92 -7.64
C ARG A 278 1.40 -6.59 -8.29
N SER A 279 0.35 -6.59 -9.09
CA SER A 279 -0.38 -5.37 -9.38
C SER A 279 -1.31 -5.02 -8.21
N PHE A 280 -1.75 -3.77 -8.12
CA PHE A 280 -2.72 -3.41 -7.09
C PHE A 280 -4.04 -4.18 -7.26
N TYR A 281 -4.41 -4.52 -8.50
CA TYR A 281 -5.53 -5.41 -8.77
C TYR A 281 -5.37 -6.79 -8.11
N SER A 282 -4.17 -7.41 -8.22
CA SER A 282 -3.85 -8.69 -7.58
C SER A 282 -3.89 -8.58 -6.05
N VAL A 283 -3.48 -7.42 -5.50
CA VAL A 283 -3.67 -7.11 -4.07
C VAL A 283 -5.15 -7.10 -3.69
N LEU A 284 -6.01 -6.40 -4.42
CA LEU A 284 -7.46 -6.38 -4.13
C LEU A 284 -8.09 -7.79 -4.20
N ASN A 285 -7.68 -8.62 -5.17
CA ASN A 285 -8.12 -10.02 -5.26
C ASN A 285 -7.70 -10.83 -4.03
N LEU A 286 -6.47 -10.62 -3.57
CA LEU A 286 -5.94 -11.30 -2.40
C LEU A 286 -6.68 -10.87 -1.12
N LEU A 287 -6.99 -9.58 -0.97
CA LEU A 287 -7.74 -9.06 0.19
C LEU A 287 -9.20 -9.48 0.22
N ALA A 288 -9.78 -9.82 -0.93
CA ALA A 288 -11.13 -10.34 -0.98
C ALA A 288 -11.29 -11.68 -0.22
N PHE A 289 -10.20 -12.44 0.00
CA PHE A 289 -10.22 -13.62 0.89
C PHE A 289 -10.42 -13.26 2.37
N GLY A 290 -10.16 -12.02 2.80
CA GLY A 290 -10.44 -11.52 4.15
C GLY A 290 -11.90 -11.15 4.41
N ILE A 291 -12.80 -11.25 3.41
CA ILE A 291 -14.20 -10.83 3.57
C ILE A 291 -15.07 -11.97 4.07
N ASN A 292 -15.84 -11.70 5.12
CA ASN A 292 -16.92 -12.55 5.60
C ASN A 292 -18.22 -12.16 4.90
N VAL A 293 -18.60 -12.98 3.91
CA VAL A 293 -19.79 -12.78 3.08
C VAL A 293 -21.04 -13.18 3.88
N PRO A 294 -22.20 -12.52 3.68
CA PRO A 294 -23.45 -12.97 4.26
C PRO A 294 -23.75 -14.43 3.89
N PRO A 295 -24.19 -15.31 4.82
CA PRO A 295 -24.41 -16.73 4.54
C PRO A 295 -25.29 -17.00 3.31
N LYS A 296 -26.33 -16.19 3.11
CA LYS A 296 -27.21 -16.25 1.94
C LYS A 296 -26.47 -16.07 0.60
N ASP A 297 -25.52 -15.16 0.55
CA ASP A 297 -24.76 -14.89 -0.69
C ASP A 297 -23.74 -16.00 -0.98
N GLU A 298 -23.26 -16.69 0.05
CA GLU A 298 -22.40 -17.87 -0.08
C GLU A 298 -23.20 -19.09 -0.56
N GLU A 299 -24.37 -19.36 0.04
CA GLU A 299 -25.27 -20.45 -0.36
C GLU A 299 -25.74 -20.31 -1.82
N GLU A 300 -26.08 -19.08 -2.24
CA GLU A 300 -26.49 -18.78 -3.61
C GLU A 300 -25.31 -18.64 -4.60
N ARG A 301 -24.06 -18.85 -4.15
CA ARG A 301 -22.83 -18.75 -4.95
C ARG A 301 -22.66 -17.40 -5.65
N ARG A 302 -23.07 -16.32 -4.99
CA ARG A 302 -22.91 -14.95 -5.50
C ARG A 302 -21.48 -14.42 -5.34
N ALA A 303 -20.74 -14.93 -4.36
CA ALA A 303 -19.33 -14.65 -4.12
C ALA A 303 -18.47 -15.90 -4.34
N PHE A 304 -17.18 -15.73 -4.62
CA PHE A 304 -16.28 -16.86 -4.77
C PHE A 304 -15.98 -17.56 -3.44
N THR A 305 -15.68 -18.86 -3.49
CA THR A 305 -15.39 -19.66 -2.29
C THR A 305 -13.94 -19.47 -1.84
N LYS A 306 -13.67 -19.63 -0.54
CA LYS A 306 -12.30 -19.60 0.00
C LYS A 306 -11.62 -20.97 -0.03
N ALA A 307 -12.28 -22.03 -0.52
CA ALA A 307 -11.84 -23.41 -0.34
C ALA A 307 -10.39 -23.68 -0.80
N SER A 308 -10.00 -23.20 -1.99
CA SER A 308 -8.64 -23.36 -2.52
C SER A 308 -7.61 -22.53 -1.75
N TYR A 309 -8.01 -21.36 -1.27
CA TYR A 309 -7.19 -20.51 -0.41
C TYR A 309 -6.98 -21.15 0.97
N ASP A 310 -8.04 -21.57 1.64
CA ASP A 310 -7.99 -22.20 2.96
C ASP A 310 -7.17 -23.50 2.92
N GLN A 311 -7.28 -24.26 1.83
CA GLN A 311 -6.45 -25.44 1.60
C GLN A 311 -4.97 -25.05 1.50
N ALA A 312 -4.64 -24.04 0.69
CA ALA A 312 -3.27 -23.58 0.56
C ALA A 312 -2.70 -23.05 1.88
N VAL A 313 -3.50 -22.38 2.70
CA VAL A 313 -3.08 -21.93 4.04
C VAL A 313 -2.76 -23.13 4.93
N ARG A 314 -3.63 -24.14 5.00
CA ARG A 314 -3.38 -25.37 5.78
C ARG A 314 -2.13 -26.13 5.33
N GLU A 315 -1.84 -26.12 4.04
CA GLU A 315 -0.66 -26.74 3.46
C GLU A 315 0.62 -25.90 3.58
N GLY A 316 0.55 -24.69 4.19
CA GLY A 316 1.69 -23.78 4.30
C GLY A 316 2.13 -23.19 2.96
N ARG A 317 1.24 -23.11 1.98
CA ARG A 317 1.47 -22.60 0.61
C ARG A 317 0.86 -21.23 0.36
N ALA A 318 0.24 -20.65 1.39
CA ALA A 318 -0.29 -19.29 1.41
C ALA A 318 -0.23 -18.75 2.84
N ILE A 319 -0.03 -17.44 2.97
CA ILE A 319 -0.17 -16.75 4.27
C ILE A 319 -1.65 -16.58 4.57
N ASP A 320 -2.06 -16.85 5.80
CA ASP A 320 -3.41 -16.53 6.26
C ASP A 320 -3.56 -15.01 6.45
N ILE A 321 -4.44 -14.43 5.64
CA ILE A 321 -4.78 -13.03 5.61
C ILE A 321 -6.01 -12.80 6.48
N SER A 322 -6.83 -13.82 6.70
CA SER A 322 -8.00 -13.75 7.59
C SER A 322 -7.58 -13.48 9.03
N ASP A 323 -6.36 -13.86 9.42
CA ASP A 323 -5.79 -13.50 10.73
C ASP A 323 -5.30 -12.06 10.82
N LYS A 324 -5.15 -11.37 9.68
CA LYS A 324 -4.53 -10.03 9.61
C LYS A 324 -5.49 -8.95 9.12
N PHE A 325 -6.51 -9.33 8.35
CA PHE A 325 -7.49 -8.45 7.74
C PHE A 325 -8.83 -9.17 7.60
N VAL A 326 -9.81 -8.70 8.38
CA VAL A 326 -11.18 -9.20 8.37
C VAL A 326 -12.13 -8.07 8.04
N VAL A 327 -12.98 -8.31 7.05
CA VAL A 327 -14.14 -7.47 6.75
C VAL A 327 -15.39 -8.24 7.13
N TYR A 328 -16.15 -7.70 8.08
CA TYR A 328 -17.41 -8.28 8.53
C TYR A 328 -18.55 -7.84 7.61
N SER A 329 -19.65 -8.61 7.62
CA SER A 329 -20.90 -8.23 6.98
C SER A 329 -22.06 -8.19 7.98
N SER A 330 -23.05 -7.33 7.72
CA SER A 330 -24.25 -7.17 8.54
C SER A 330 -25.42 -6.64 7.71
N GLY A 331 -26.65 -6.85 8.18
CA GLY A 331 -27.86 -6.35 7.51
C GLY A 331 -28.09 -4.84 7.69
N GLU A 332 -27.60 -4.28 8.80
CA GLU A 332 -27.74 -2.87 9.17
C GLU A 332 -26.38 -2.19 9.25
N ARG A 333 -26.34 -0.85 9.20
CA ARG A 333 -25.07 -0.13 9.27
C ARG A 333 -24.48 -0.29 10.68
N PRO A 334 -23.24 -0.79 10.82
CA PRO A 334 -22.58 -0.88 12.12
C PRO A 334 -22.37 0.50 12.73
N ALA A 335 -22.62 0.63 14.04
CA ALA A 335 -22.47 1.90 14.75
C ALA A 335 -20.98 2.31 14.92
N ASN A 336 -20.09 1.35 15.15
CA ASN A 336 -18.67 1.58 15.47
C ASN A 336 -17.75 0.91 14.43
N ALA A 337 -17.98 1.20 13.15
CA ALA A 337 -17.07 0.77 12.10
C ALA A 337 -15.98 1.81 11.87
N PHE A 338 -14.75 1.34 11.66
CA PHE A 338 -13.66 2.17 11.19
C PHE A 338 -13.94 2.68 9.76
N VAL A 339 -14.40 1.77 8.90
CA VAL A 339 -14.89 2.06 7.55
C VAL A 339 -16.03 1.10 7.24
N ALA A 340 -17.08 1.57 6.58
CA ALA A 340 -18.24 0.75 6.22
C ALA A 340 -18.82 1.17 4.87
N VAL A 341 -19.20 0.17 4.07
CA VAL A 341 -19.81 0.38 2.76
C VAL A 341 -21.04 -0.51 2.59
N LYS A 342 -22.04 -0.02 1.86
CA LYS A 342 -23.22 -0.81 1.51
C LYS A 342 -23.05 -1.40 0.12
N HIS A 343 -23.19 -2.72 0.00
CA HIS A 343 -23.14 -3.43 -1.29
C HIS A 343 -24.16 -4.57 -1.31
N ARG A 344 -24.90 -4.72 -2.42
CA ARG A 344 -25.90 -5.79 -2.64
C ARG A 344 -26.89 -5.98 -1.47
N GLY A 345 -27.26 -4.88 -0.81
CA GLY A 345 -28.22 -4.89 0.30
C GLY A 345 -27.63 -5.23 1.67
N SER A 346 -26.34 -5.54 1.77
CA SER A 346 -25.62 -5.77 3.03
C SER A 346 -24.59 -4.68 3.30
N TRP A 347 -24.24 -4.47 4.55
CA TRP A 347 -23.14 -3.61 4.98
C TRP A 347 -21.88 -4.43 5.19
N PHE A 348 -20.77 -4.00 4.61
CA PHE A 348 -19.43 -4.55 4.79
C PHE A 348 -18.57 -3.55 5.55
N TYR A 349 -17.82 -3.99 6.55
CA TYR A 349 -17.09 -3.07 7.42
C TYR A 349 -15.87 -3.68 8.09
N VAL A 350 -14.93 -2.82 8.45
CA VAL A 350 -13.85 -3.13 9.40
C VAL A 350 -14.30 -2.62 10.78
N ASP A 351 -14.31 -3.48 11.80
CA ASP A 351 -14.68 -3.11 13.16
C ASP A 351 -13.63 -2.16 13.76
N ASP A 352 -14.04 -1.06 14.39
CA ASP A 352 -13.09 -0.09 14.94
C ASP A 352 -12.27 -0.65 16.13
N ARG A 353 -12.70 -1.75 16.74
CA ARG A 353 -11.95 -2.42 17.80
C ARG A 353 -10.88 -3.38 17.25
N ASP A 354 -10.95 -3.71 15.96
CA ASP A 354 -9.99 -4.59 15.30
C ASP A 354 -8.74 -3.81 14.86
N TYR A 355 -7.79 -3.67 15.79
CA TYR A 355 -6.54 -2.97 15.52
C TYR A 355 -5.69 -3.65 14.43
N ALA A 356 -5.81 -4.97 14.25
CA ALA A 356 -5.04 -5.71 13.26
C ALA A 356 -5.54 -5.39 11.86
N SER A 357 -6.85 -5.51 11.64
CA SER A 357 -7.50 -5.16 10.36
C SER A 357 -7.36 -3.67 10.05
N LYS A 358 -7.45 -2.77 11.04
CA LYS A 358 -7.19 -1.33 10.83
C LYS A 358 -5.77 -1.05 10.38
N ARG A 359 -4.77 -1.63 11.06
CA ARG A 359 -3.37 -1.47 10.68
C ARG A 359 -3.13 -1.99 9.26
N PHE A 360 -3.73 -3.13 8.93
CA PHE A 360 -3.66 -3.70 7.59
C PHE A 360 -4.28 -2.77 6.55
N PHE A 361 -5.51 -2.33 6.79
CA PHE A 361 -6.25 -1.48 5.87
C PHE A 361 -5.52 -0.18 5.58
N ASN A 362 -4.94 0.46 6.62
CA ASN A 362 -4.12 1.65 6.45
C ASN A 362 -2.88 1.39 5.59
N ALA A 363 -2.18 0.26 5.76
CA ALA A 363 -1.06 -0.09 4.89
C ALA A 363 -1.46 -0.24 3.42
N VAL A 364 -2.64 -0.79 3.14
CA VAL A 364 -3.18 -0.89 1.76
C VAL A 364 -3.59 0.48 1.23
N TYR A 365 -4.18 1.32 2.07
CA TYR A 365 -4.53 2.71 1.75
C TYR A 365 -3.30 3.53 1.37
N ASP A 366 -2.21 3.43 2.14
CA ASP A 366 -0.95 4.12 1.85
C ASP A 366 -0.30 3.56 0.58
N LEU A 367 -0.35 2.24 0.38
CA LEU A 367 0.10 1.60 -0.85
C LEU A 367 -0.68 2.11 -2.08
N PHE A 368 -2.00 2.24 -1.95
CA PHE A 368 -2.87 2.82 -2.98
C PHE A 368 -2.45 4.27 -3.31
N ASN A 369 -2.24 5.08 -2.28
CA ASN A 369 -1.79 6.47 -2.45
C ASN A 369 -0.39 6.59 -3.06
N MET A 370 0.50 5.61 -2.86
CA MET A 370 1.84 5.65 -3.45
C MET A 370 1.89 5.13 -4.90
N GLU A 371 1.05 4.15 -5.25
CA GLU A 371 1.10 3.47 -6.55
C GLU A 371 0.10 4.00 -7.57
N ILE A 372 -1.06 4.49 -7.11
CA ILE A 372 -2.18 4.86 -7.99
C ILE A 372 -2.48 6.35 -7.92
N ALA A 373 -2.30 7.01 -6.76
CA ALA A 373 -2.48 8.45 -6.71
C ALA A 373 -1.36 9.11 -7.54
N PRO A 374 -1.69 10.01 -8.48
CA PRO A 374 -0.74 10.53 -9.44
C PRO A 374 0.40 11.26 -8.74
N SER A 375 1.63 10.84 -9.01
CA SER A 375 2.82 11.60 -8.66
C SER A 375 2.86 12.91 -9.47
N GLY A 376 2.25 13.96 -8.93
CA GLY A 376 2.66 15.35 -9.13
C GLY A 376 2.47 15.97 -10.52
N GLY A 377 1.35 15.76 -11.21
CA GLY A 377 1.18 16.31 -12.57
C GLY A 377 -0.24 16.59 -13.04
N GLY A 378 -1.14 17.09 -12.19
CA GLY A 378 -2.47 17.51 -12.65
C GLY A 378 -3.39 17.89 -11.51
N GLY A 379 -3.37 19.17 -11.12
CA GLY A 379 -4.39 19.82 -10.28
C GLY A 379 -4.84 19.04 -9.05
N GLY A 380 -4.06 19.12 -7.97
CA GLY A 380 -4.60 18.75 -6.65
C GLY A 380 -5.91 19.52 -6.38
N PRO A 381 -6.83 18.96 -5.58
CA PRO A 381 -8.16 19.53 -5.39
C PRO A 381 -8.09 21.00 -4.98
N ILE A 382 -8.72 21.86 -5.79
CA ILE A 382 -8.72 23.31 -5.57
C ILE A 382 -9.73 23.61 -4.45
N LEU A 383 -9.21 24.06 -3.31
CA LEU A 383 -10.02 24.56 -2.20
C LEU A 383 -10.44 26.00 -2.50
N THR A 384 -11.69 26.21 -2.91
CA THR A 384 -12.27 27.55 -2.98
C THR A 384 -12.90 27.89 -1.64
N VAL A 385 -12.17 28.61 -0.79
CA VAL A 385 -12.72 29.15 0.46
C VAL A 385 -13.54 30.40 0.11
N PRO A 386 -14.84 30.49 0.45
CA PRO A 386 -15.58 31.73 0.28
C PRO A 386 -14.96 32.80 1.19
N VAL A 387 -14.54 33.91 0.59
CA VAL A 387 -14.09 35.10 1.31
C VAL A 387 -15.35 35.78 1.86
N LYS A 388 -15.42 35.93 3.18
CA LYS A 388 -16.47 36.73 3.83
C LYS A 388 -16.22 38.22 3.63
#